data_AF-A0A1Y3B819-F1
#
_entry.id   AF-A0A1Y3B819-F1
#
_cell.length_a   1.000
_cell.length_b   1.000
_cell.length_c   1.000
_cell.angle_alpha   90.00
_cell.angle_beta   90.00
_cell.angle_gamma   90.00
#
_symmetry.space_group_name_H-M   'P 1'
#
loop_
_entity.id
_entity.type
_entity.pdbx_description
1 polymer ?
#
loop_
_entity_poly.entity_id
_entity_poly.type
_entity_poly.pdbx_seq_one_letter_code
_entity_poly.pdbx_strand_id
1 'polypeptide(L)'
;MDGVTHRIGSVAALRQIKNVIAVAKAVMEHSSHTMLVGDQATDFAIAMGFSKENLSSLWSIDQFEQWKAHGCQPNYWKNVHPNPKNHCGPYEPLDEYEFHDDNVRYKIDVRSNHDTIGAVAIDHYGRIASGTSTNGMKHKIPGRVGDSPIPGAGSYADQDVGGAAATGDGDIIMRFLSSYQAVENLRNGMDPIQAANAALGRIIRKYPKAQVGIVVLDIHGNYGAACLNIDGGFPFIVRSLAESQQSKHLVKCVSTSDFDSNSILSIRSDLRLTFLITFFAIFLYEFLF
;
A
#
# COMPACT_ATOMS: atom_id res chain seq x y z
N MET A 1 13.22 0.27 -1.78
CA MET A 1 13.70 0.24 -3.16
C MET A 1 14.87 1.20 -3.27
N ASP A 2 15.95 0.74 -3.87
CA ASP A 2 17.06 1.59 -4.32
C ASP A 2 16.74 2.10 -5.72
N GLY A 3 16.60 3.41 -5.89
CA GLY A 3 16.25 4.01 -7.17
C GLY A 3 17.37 3.98 -8.20
N VAL A 4 18.63 3.82 -7.77
CA VAL A 4 19.81 3.78 -8.65
C VAL A 4 19.94 2.45 -9.36
N THR A 5 19.74 1.35 -8.62
CA THR A 5 19.95 -0.01 -9.12
C THR A 5 18.65 -0.73 -9.47
N HIS A 6 17.50 -0.08 -9.22
CA HIS A 6 16.16 -0.67 -9.21
C HIS A 6 16.03 -1.92 -8.32
N ARG A 7 17.01 -2.18 -7.43
CA ARG A 7 16.95 -3.30 -6.51
C ARG A 7 15.85 -3.05 -5.48
N ILE A 8 15.15 -4.14 -5.19
CA ILE A 8 14.03 -4.16 -4.26
C ILE A 8 14.26 -5.33 -3.33
N GLY A 9 14.05 -5.09 -2.05
CA GLY A 9 13.80 -6.16 -1.10
C GLY A 9 12.52 -5.87 -0.36
N SER A 10 11.79 -6.94 -0.06
CA SER A 10 10.46 -6.88 0.51
C SER A 10 10.20 -8.09 1.39
N VAL A 11 9.41 -7.88 2.43
CA VAL A 11 8.87 -8.94 3.27
C VAL A 11 7.40 -8.70 3.53
N ALA A 12 6.59 -9.76 3.50
CA ALA A 12 5.17 -9.68 3.82
C ALA A 12 4.76 -10.77 4.81
N ALA A 13 3.77 -10.47 5.66
CA ALA A 13 3.32 -11.39 6.72
C ALA A 13 4.46 -11.89 7.65
N LEU A 14 5.56 -11.13 7.76
CA LEU A 14 6.68 -11.42 8.65
C LEU A 14 6.22 -11.32 10.11
N ARG A 15 6.54 -12.33 10.91
CA ARG A 15 6.16 -12.38 12.33
C ARG A 15 7.38 -12.31 13.22
N GLN A 16 7.18 -11.74 14.41
CA GLN A 16 8.14 -11.80 15.53
C GLN A 16 9.49 -11.12 15.27
N ILE A 17 9.58 -10.26 14.26
CA ILE A 17 10.76 -9.41 14.00
C ILE A 17 10.32 -7.95 13.99
N LYS A 18 10.88 -7.13 14.87
CA LYS A 18 10.48 -5.72 15.04
C LYS A 18 10.93 -4.82 13.90
N ASN A 19 12.16 -4.99 13.42
CA ASN A 19 12.73 -4.12 12.38
C ASN A 19 12.52 -4.69 10.97
N VAL A 20 11.27 -4.68 10.51
CA VAL A 20 10.84 -5.29 9.25
C VAL A 20 11.52 -4.67 8.03
N ILE A 21 11.70 -3.33 8.01
CA ILE A 21 12.34 -2.64 6.88
C ILE A 21 13.82 -3.02 6.73
N ALA A 22 14.51 -3.30 7.84
CA ALA A 22 15.88 -3.80 7.79
C ALA A 22 15.96 -5.24 7.26
N VAL A 23 14.96 -6.08 7.55
CA VAL A 23 14.87 -7.42 6.92
C VAL A 23 14.60 -7.28 5.42
N ALA A 24 13.70 -6.38 5.00
CA ALA A 24 13.49 -6.09 3.58
C ALA A 24 14.79 -5.65 2.89
N LYS A 25 15.59 -4.79 3.54
CA LYS A 25 16.93 -4.43 3.05
C LYS A 25 17.86 -5.65 2.98
N ALA A 26 17.85 -6.54 3.97
CA ALA A 26 18.65 -7.76 3.94
C ALA A 26 18.23 -8.71 2.80
N VAL A 27 16.93 -8.82 2.49
CA VAL A 27 16.45 -9.54 1.28
C VAL A 27 17.06 -8.95 0.03
N MET A 28 17.04 -7.61 -0.09
CA MET A 28 17.61 -6.89 -1.21
C MET A 28 19.11 -7.18 -1.37
N GLU A 29 19.87 -7.18 -0.28
CA GLU A 29 21.34 -7.24 -0.26
C GLU A 29 21.91 -8.66 -0.30
N HIS A 30 21.22 -9.63 0.31
CA HIS A 30 21.73 -10.98 0.57
C HIS A 30 20.93 -12.11 -0.10
N SER A 31 20.05 -11.77 -1.03
CA SER A 31 19.38 -12.76 -1.87
C SER A 31 19.29 -12.26 -3.32
N SER A 32 19.07 -13.19 -4.26
CA SER A 32 18.68 -12.87 -5.63
C SER A 32 17.17 -12.69 -5.78
N HIS A 33 16.40 -12.75 -4.69
CA HIS A 33 14.95 -12.62 -4.69
C HIS A 33 14.52 -11.21 -4.29
N THR A 34 13.33 -10.82 -4.73
CA THR A 34 12.74 -9.52 -4.41
C THR A 34 11.92 -9.55 -3.12
N MET A 35 11.24 -10.65 -2.83
CA MET A 35 10.25 -10.73 -1.76
C MET A 35 10.25 -12.09 -1.08
N LEU A 36 10.22 -12.10 0.25
CA LEU A 36 9.99 -13.28 1.07
C LEU A 36 8.72 -13.08 1.93
N VAL A 37 8.01 -14.17 2.26
CA VAL A 37 6.74 -14.05 2.99
C VAL A 37 6.61 -15.05 4.13
N GLY A 38 5.76 -14.72 5.09
CA GLY A 38 5.33 -15.61 6.16
C GLY A 38 6.45 -16.02 7.12
N ASP A 39 6.33 -17.21 7.69
CA ASP A 39 7.28 -17.71 8.70
C ASP A 39 8.67 -17.99 8.09
N GLN A 40 8.76 -18.35 6.81
CA GLN A 40 10.06 -18.53 6.14
C GLN A 40 10.82 -17.20 5.97
N ALA A 41 10.12 -16.06 5.89
CA ALA A 41 10.77 -14.76 5.97
C ALA A 41 11.36 -14.50 7.37
N THR A 42 10.74 -15.04 8.43
CA THR A 42 11.28 -14.98 9.80
C THR A 42 12.53 -15.85 9.92
N ASP A 43 12.53 -17.05 9.35
CA ASP A 43 13.71 -17.93 9.35
C ASP A 43 14.88 -17.28 8.61
N PHE A 44 14.62 -16.66 7.45
CA PHE A 44 15.62 -15.85 6.74
C PHE A 44 16.14 -14.71 7.62
N ALA A 45 15.26 -13.96 8.29
CA ALA A 45 15.67 -12.88 9.17
C ALA A 45 16.60 -13.38 10.30
N ILE A 46 16.28 -14.53 10.91
CA ILE A 46 17.12 -15.13 11.95
C ILE A 46 18.51 -15.51 11.39
N ALA A 47 18.56 -16.09 10.18
CA ALA A 47 19.82 -16.42 9.52
C ALA A 47 20.67 -15.17 9.22
N MET A 48 20.03 -14.01 9.00
CA MET A 48 20.69 -12.71 8.82
C MET A 48 21.04 -12.00 10.14
N GLY A 49 20.84 -12.65 11.29
CA GLY A 49 21.21 -12.14 12.61
C GLY A 49 20.14 -11.30 13.32
N PHE A 50 18.90 -11.26 12.81
CA PHE A 50 17.80 -10.60 13.50
C PHE A 50 17.28 -11.45 14.66
N SER A 51 16.88 -10.81 15.75
CA SER A 51 16.34 -11.49 16.92
C SER A 51 14.83 -11.61 16.86
N LYS A 52 14.34 -12.80 17.24
CA LYS A 52 12.91 -13.10 17.37
C LYS A 52 12.38 -12.57 18.71
N GLU A 53 11.28 -11.82 18.69
CA GLU A 53 10.65 -11.28 19.91
C GLU A 53 9.12 -11.24 19.82
N ASN A 54 8.46 -11.13 20.97
CA ASN A 54 7.01 -10.90 21.03
C ASN A 54 6.70 -9.43 20.75
N LEU A 55 5.94 -9.16 19.69
CA LEU A 55 5.56 -7.81 19.27
C LEU A 55 4.23 -7.35 19.89
N SER A 56 3.53 -8.22 20.61
CA SER A 56 2.27 -7.89 21.28
C SER A 56 2.54 -7.07 22.54
N SER A 57 1.99 -5.86 22.60
CA SER A 57 1.90 -5.07 23.82
C SER A 57 0.64 -5.41 24.61
N LEU A 58 0.61 -5.07 25.91
CA LEU A 58 -0.58 -5.20 26.76
C LEU A 58 -1.79 -4.49 26.14
N TRP A 59 -1.57 -3.32 25.53
CA TRP A 59 -2.60 -2.60 24.80
C TRP A 59 -3.13 -3.40 23.60
N SER A 60 -2.25 -3.95 22.76
CA SER A 60 -2.68 -4.72 21.59
C SER A 60 -3.43 -6.01 21.95
N ILE A 61 -3.06 -6.62 23.09
CA ILE A 61 -3.74 -7.80 23.64
C ILE A 61 -5.14 -7.42 24.12
N ASP A 62 -5.26 -6.36 24.91
CA ASP A 62 -6.54 -5.85 25.38
C ASP A 62 -7.49 -5.49 24.22
N GLN A 63 -6.99 -4.80 23.19
CA GLN A 63 -7.77 -4.50 21.98
C GLN A 63 -8.23 -5.77 21.25
N PHE A 64 -7.39 -6.82 21.21
CA PHE A 64 -7.77 -8.09 20.60
C PHE A 64 -8.82 -8.86 21.42
N GLU A 65 -8.69 -8.87 22.76
CA GLU A 65 -9.68 -9.48 23.65
C GLU A 65 -11.03 -8.76 23.56
N GLN A 66 -11.03 -7.43 23.55
CA GLN A 66 -12.24 -6.63 23.34
C GLN A 66 -12.87 -6.94 21.98
N TRP A 67 -12.10 -6.97 20.90
CA TRP A 67 -12.61 -7.32 19.56
C TRP A 67 -13.28 -8.70 19.54
N LYS A 68 -12.68 -9.71 20.17
CA LYS A 68 -13.29 -11.06 20.31
C LYS A 68 -14.57 -11.02 21.14
N ALA A 69 -14.57 -10.32 22.28
CA ALA A 69 -15.74 -10.18 23.13
C ALA A 69 -16.91 -9.46 22.42
N HIS A 70 -16.62 -8.60 21.45
CA HIS A 70 -17.60 -7.90 20.61
C HIS A 70 -17.92 -8.67 19.30
N GLY A 71 -17.85 -10.00 19.32
CA GLY A 71 -18.26 -10.84 18.19
C GLY A 71 -17.39 -10.65 16.93
N CYS A 72 -16.11 -10.34 17.12
CA CYS A 72 -15.12 -10.18 16.06
C CYS A 72 -15.48 -9.07 15.05
N GLN A 73 -16.00 -7.94 15.54
CA GLN A 73 -16.33 -6.78 14.71
C GLN A 73 -15.38 -5.59 14.94
N PRO A 74 -15.00 -4.86 13.88
CA PRO A 74 -15.27 -5.16 12.47
C PRO A 74 -14.43 -6.35 11.97
N ASN A 75 -14.89 -7.04 10.93
CA ASN A 75 -14.10 -8.01 10.17
C ASN A 75 -14.24 -7.80 8.66
N TYR A 76 -13.55 -8.65 7.90
CA TYR A 76 -13.38 -8.51 6.45
C TYR A 76 -13.95 -9.70 5.66
N TRP A 77 -14.70 -10.59 6.32
CA TRP A 77 -15.34 -11.73 5.67
C TRP A 77 -16.60 -11.28 4.94
N LYS A 78 -16.80 -11.79 3.73
CA LYS A 78 -17.97 -11.54 2.89
C LYS A 78 -18.39 -12.84 2.21
N ASN A 79 -19.69 -12.98 1.93
CA ASN A 79 -20.26 -14.13 1.21
C ASN A 79 -19.92 -15.47 1.88
N VAL A 80 -20.07 -15.53 3.20
CA VAL A 80 -19.81 -16.73 4.01
C VAL A 80 -20.93 -17.00 5.01
N HIS A 81 -21.05 -18.26 5.41
CA HIS A 81 -21.89 -18.75 6.50
C HIS A 81 -21.01 -19.30 7.64
N PRO A 82 -21.36 -19.12 8.93
CA PRO A 82 -22.45 -18.27 9.42
C PRO A 82 -22.18 -16.79 9.14
N ASN A 83 -23.23 -15.95 9.23
CA ASN A 83 -23.14 -14.54 8.86
C ASN A 83 -21.99 -13.84 9.61
N PRO A 84 -21.04 -13.21 8.90
CA PRO A 84 -19.85 -12.65 9.53
C PRO A 84 -20.13 -11.41 10.39
N LYS A 85 -21.31 -10.79 10.31
CA LYS A 85 -21.67 -9.62 11.15
C LYS A 85 -21.94 -9.98 12.61
N ASN A 86 -22.22 -11.24 12.91
CA ASN A 86 -22.60 -11.70 14.26
C ASN A 86 -21.93 -13.01 14.71
N HIS A 87 -20.99 -13.55 13.92
CA HIS A 87 -20.23 -14.75 14.26
C HIS A 87 -18.74 -14.51 14.03
N CYS A 88 -17.89 -15.23 14.77
CA CYS A 88 -16.43 -15.24 14.64
C CYS A 88 -15.89 -16.39 13.76
N GLY A 89 -16.78 -17.07 13.03
CA GLY A 89 -16.46 -18.28 12.29
C GLY A 89 -16.44 -19.55 13.17
N PRO A 90 -15.87 -20.68 12.67
CA PRO A 90 -15.29 -20.84 11.34
C PRO A 90 -16.31 -20.53 10.24
N TYR A 91 -15.81 -20.02 9.11
CA TYR A 91 -16.65 -19.60 7.99
C TYR A 91 -16.52 -20.56 6.82
N GLU A 92 -17.62 -20.81 6.14
CA GLU A 92 -17.71 -21.57 4.91
C GLU A 92 -18.27 -20.68 3.80
N PRO A 93 -17.83 -20.83 2.54
CA PRO A 93 -18.39 -20.08 1.42
C PRO A 93 -19.90 -20.31 1.29
N LEU A 94 -20.64 -19.26 0.89
CA LEU A 94 -22.01 -19.43 0.42
C LEU A 94 -22.00 -20.02 -1.00
N ASP A 95 -22.95 -20.90 -1.29
CA ASP A 95 -23.12 -21.49 -2.64
C ASP A 95 -23.48 -20.41 -3.68
N GLU A 96 -24.23 -19.38 -3.27
CA GLU A 96 -24.59 -18.25 -4.11
C GLU A 96 -23.64 -17.06 -3.86
N TYR A 97 -22.95 -16.64 -4.92
CA TYR A 97 -22.09 -15.47 -4.87
C TYR A 97 -22.93 -14.18 -5.02
N GLU A 98 -23.15 -13.47 -3.92
CA GLU A 98 -23.66 -12.11 -3.99
C GLU A 98 -22.53 -11.13 -4.36
N PHE A 99 -22.62 -10.52 -5.55
CA PHE A 99 -21.74 -9.41 -5.90
C PHE A 99 -22.16 -8.18 -5.10
N HIS A 100 -21.44 -7.90 -4.01
CA HIS A 100 -21.49 -6.59 -3.39
C HIS A 100 -20.44 -5.69 -4.02
N ASP A 101 -20.89 -4.55 -4.53
CA ASP A 101 -20.01 -3.49 -5.02
C ASP A 101 -19.07 -3.06 -3.88
N ASP A 102 -17.77 -3.00 -4.17
CA ASP A 102 -16.74 -2.53 -3.24
C ASP A 102 -16.98 -1.07 -2.78
N ASN A 103 -17.92 -0.35 -3.40
CA ASN A 103 -18.52 0.90 -2.89
C ASN A 103 -19.18 0.75 -1.50
N VAL A 104 -19.39 -0.47 -1.03
CA VAL A 104 -19.87 -0.82 0.32
C VAL A 104 -18.72 -1.38 1.18
N ARG A 105 -17.45 -1.04 0.88
CA ARG A 105 -16.41 -1.13 1.90
C ARG A 105 -16.92 -0.35 3.12
N TYR A 106 -17.03 -1.08 4.23
CA TYR A 106 -17.36 -0.54 5.55
C TYR A 106 -16.60 0.78 5.72
N LYS A 107 -17.24 1.78 6.33
CA LYS A 107 -16.59 3.02 6.82
C LYS A 107 -15.48 2.63 7.81
N ILE A 108 -14.39 2.09 7.29
CA ILE A 108 -13.18 1.82 8.03
C ILE A 108 -12.53 3.17 8.12
N ASP A 109 -12.61 3.77 9.30
CA ASP A 109 -11.87 4.98 9.58
C ASP A 109 -10.37 4.65 9.51
N VAL A 110 -9.72 5.04 8.42
CA VAL A 110 -8.30 4.79 8.20
C VAL A 110 -7.43 5.43 9.28
N ARG A 111 -7.88 6.52 9.94
CA ARG A 111 -7.12 7.13 11.06
C ARG A 111 -7.02 6.21 12.27
N SER A 112 -8.05 5.41 12.53
CA SER A 112 -8.04 4.45 13.64
C SER A 112 -7.56 3.06 13.24
N ASN A 113 -7.41 2.75 11.95
CA ASN A 113 -7.12 1.40 11.46
C ASN A 113 -5.77 1.18 10.73
N HIS A 114 -4.95 2.22 10.50
CA HIS A 114 -3.71 2.08 9.72
C HIS A 114 -2.49 2.78 10.33
N ASP A 115 -1.50 1.97 10.71
CA ASP A 115 -0.13 2.41 10.99
C ASP A 115 0.75 2.05 9.78
N THR A 116 0.80 2.92 8.78
CA THR A 116 1.77 2.81 7.67
C THR A 116 2.63 4.06 7.64
N ILE A 117 3.95 3.85 7.66
CA ILE A 117 4.93 4.89 7.36
C ILE A 117 5.53 4.64 5.99
N GLY A 118 5.59 5.69 5.19
CA GLY A 118 6.27 5.72 3.89
C GLY A 118 7.27 6.86 3.87
N ALA A 119 8.43 6.62 3.25
CA ALA A 119 9.47 7.62 3.11
C ALA A 119 10.07 7.55 1.70
N VAL A 120 10.41 8.72 1.17
CA VAL A 120 11.21 8.91 -0.04
C VAL A 120 12.30 9.90 0.32
N ALA A 121 13.53 9.63 -0.07
CA ALA A 121 14.68 10.45 0.28
C ALA A 121 15.68 10.54 -0.87
N ILE A 122 16.33 11.69 -0.97
CA ILE A 122 17.49 11.94 -1.83
C ILE A 122 18.68 12.22 -0.92
N ASP A 123 19.80 11.54 -1.16
CA ASP A 123 21.03 11.76 -0.41
C ASP A 123 21.90 12.89 -0.98
N HIS A 124 23.03 13.19 -0.33
CA HIS A 124 23.94 14.25 -0.77
C HIS A 124 24.58 14.01 -2.15
N TYR A 125 24.60 12.76 -2.63
CA TYR A 125 25.06 12.41 -3.98
C TYR A 125 23.94 12.47 -5.02
N GLY A 126 22.75 12.90 -4.63
CA GLY A 126 21.57 12.93 -5.50
C GLY A 126 20.92 11.56 -5.70
N ARG A 127 21.28 10.54 -4.89
CA ARG A 127 20.72 9.19 -5.05
C ARG A 127 19.37 9.09 -4.36
N ILE A 128 18.39 8.51 -5.04
CA ILE A 128 17.03 8.38 -4.53
C ILE A 128 16.73 6.97 -4.02
N ALA A 129 15.98 6.90 -2.91
CA ALA A 129 15.45 5.67 -2.37
C ALA A 129 14.05 5.87 -1.79
N SER A 130 13.26 4.80 -1.78
CA SER A 130 11.95 4.78 -1.12
C SER A 130 11.77 3.55 -0.24
N GLY A 131 10.88 3.64 0.74
CA GLY A 131 10.52 2.51 1.59
C GLY A 131 9.20 2.73 2.32
N THR A 132 8.56 1.62 2.66
CA THR A 132 7.29 1.57 3.36
C THR A 132 7.32 0.46 4.42
N SER A 133 6.67 0.69 5.56
CA SER A 133 6.53 -0.29 6.64
C SER A 133 5.18 -0.14 7.32
N THR A 134 4.56 -1.27 7.67
CA THR A 134 3.21 -1.31 8.25
C THR A 134 2.96 -2.57 9.07
N ASN A 135 2.06 -2.48 10.05
CA ASN A 135 1.42 -3.64 10.66
C ASN A 135 0.19 -4.12 9.86
N GLY A 136 -0.23 -3.35 8.86
CA GLY A 136 -1.45 -3.54 8.08
C GLY A 136 -2.72 -3.19 8.85
N MET A 137 -3.86 -3.55 8.26
CA MET A 137 -5.17 -3.33 8.86
C MET A 137 -5.35 -4.11 10.17
N LYS A 138 -5.93 -3.45 11.19
CA LYS A 138 -6.34 -4.13 12.43
C LYS A 138 -7.37 -5.22 12.14
N HIS A 139 -7.25 -6.35 12.85
CA HIS A 139 -8.13 -7.51 12.75
C HIS A 139 -8.31 -8.10 11.33
N LYS A 140 -7.34 -7.83 10.44
CA LYS A 140 -7.31 -8.41 9.08
C LYS A 140 -7.38 -9.94 9.13
N ILE A 141 -7.94 -10.54 8.08
CA ILE A 141 -7.87 -11.99 7.89
C ILE A 141 -6.39 -12.40 7.91
N PRO A 142 -5.98 -13.39 8.73
CA PRO A 142 -4.60 -13.84 8.81
C PRO A 142 -4.06 -14.19 7.42
N GLY A 143 -2.87 -13.69 7.10
CA GLY A 143 -2.26 -13.83 5.77
C GLY A 143 -2.56 -12.67 4.81
N ARG A 144 -3.49 -11.75 5.12
CA ARG A 144 -3.73 -10.57 4.28
C ARG A 144 -2.49 -9.69 4.18
N VAL A 145 -2.11 -9.37 2.94
CA VAL A 145 -1.05 -8.43 2.57
C VAL A 145 -1.67 -7.18 1.93
N GLY A 146 -1.18 -6.01 2.32
CA GLY A 146 -1.60 -4.72 1.72
C GLY A 146 -0.59 -4.22 0.70
N ASP A 147 -0.66 -2.92 0.37
CA ASP A 147 0.20 -2.23 -0.58
C ASP A 147 1.66 -2.09 -0.13
N SER A 148 1.90 -1.90 1.16
CA SER A 148 3.20 -1.46 1.68
C SER A 148 4.39 -2.34 1.29
N PRO A 149 4.32 -3.69 1.26
CA PRO A 149 5.43 -4.51 0.78
C PRO A 149 5.44 -4.70 -0.75
N ILE A 150 4.43 -4.25 -1.48
CA ILE A 150 4.32 -4.45 -2.93
C ILE A 150 4.97 -3.26 -3.67
N PRO A 151 6.07 -3.48 -4.42
CA PRO A 151 6.74 -2.42 -5.16
C PRO A 151 5.80 -1.79 -6.18
N GLY A 152 5.83 -0.47 -6.29
CA GLY A 152 4.94 0.28 -7.18
C GLY A 152 3.55 0.55 -6.60
N ALA A 153 3.08 -0.26 -5.64
CA ALA A 153 1.88 0.07 -4.87
C ALA A 153 2.23 0.97 -3.68
N GLY A 154 2.86 0.40 -2.65
CA GLY A 154 3.17 1.12 -1.41
C GLY A 154 4.29 2.14 -1.57
N SER A 155 5.35 1.82 -2.30
CA SER A 155 6.41 2.78 -2.63
C SER A 155 7.14 2.41 -3.91
N TYR A 156 7.75 3.42 -4.55
CA TYR A 156 8.54 3.27 -5.77
C TYR A 156 9.60 4.38 -5.86
N ALA A 157 10.74 4.10 -6.46
CA ALA A 157 11.80 5.09 -6.69
C ALA A 157 12.53 4.79 -8.00
N ASP A 158 12.90 5.83 -8.72
CA ASP A 158 13.66 5.77 -9.97
C ASP A 158 14.63 6.96 -10.02
N GLN A 159 15.91 6.67 -10.19
CA GLN A 159 16.99 7.67 -10.13
C GLN A 159 16.89 8.76 -11.20
N ASP A 160 16.24 8.48 -12.33
CA ASP A 160 16.13 9.44 -13.42
C ASP A 160 14.90 10.36 -13.27
N VAL A 161 14.06 10.11 -12.26
CA VAL A 161 12.75 10.74 -12.14
C VAL A 161 12.45 11.25 -10.74
N GLY A 162 12.43 10.36 -9.75
CA GLY A 162 11.81 10.64 -8.46
C GLY A 162 11.30 9.38 -7.75
N GLY A 163 10.58 9.59 -6.67
CA GLY A 163 10.01 8.52 -5.86
C GLY A 163 8.71 8.93 -5.21
N ALA A 164 7.93 7.92 -4.82
CA ALA A 164 6.65 8.09 -4.16
C ALA A 164 6.43 7.03 -3.10
N ALA A 165 5.62 7.36 -2.10
CA ALA A 165 5.14 6.43 -1.08
C ALA A 165 3.67 6.71 -0.73
N ALA A 166 2.87 5.65 -0.66
CA ALA A 166 1.44 5.68 -0.42
C ALA A 166 1.08 5.07 0.95
N THR A 167 -0.11 5.45 1.43
CA THR A 167 -0.72 4.94 2.66
C THR A 167 -2.25 4.96 2.55
N GLY A 168 -2.93 4.16 3.36
CA GLY A 168 -4.40 4.07 3.41
C GLY A 168 -4.95 2.72 2.98
N ASP A 169 -5.97 2.73 2.13
CA ASP A 169 -6.68 1.54 1.65
C ASP A 169 -5.79 0.63 0.77
N GLY A 170 -4.98 -0.20 1.42
CA GLY A 170 -3.94 -0.98 0.74
C GLY A 170 -4.42 -1.86 -0.42
N ASP A 171 -5.60 -2.49 -0.31
CA ASP A 171 -6.09 -3.31 -1.42
C ASP A 171 -6.61 -2.47 -2.60
N ILE A 172 -7.01 -1.22 -2.39
CA ILE A 172 -7.31 -0.29 -3.48
C ILE A 172 -6.01 0.24 -4.08
N ILE A 173 -5.06 0.65 -3.24
CA ILE A 173 -3.73 1.12 -3.69
C ILE A 173 -3.05 0.07 -4.59
N MET A 174 -3.08 -1.21 -4.23
CA MET A 174 -2.54 -2.31 -5.04
C MET A 174 -3.21 -2.44 -6.42
N ARG A 175 -4.49 -2.10 -6.56
CA ARG A 175 -5.21 -2.18 -7.85
C ARG A 175 -4.80 -1.09 -8.84
N PHE A 176 -4.22 0.01 -8.36
CA PHE A 176 -3.85 1.17 -9.20
C PHE A 176 -2.35 1.46 -9.24
N LEU A 177 -1.55 0.76 -8.42
CA LEU A 177 -0.10 0.96 -8.32
C LEU A 177 0.25 2.45 -8.18
N SER A 178 -0.36 3.11 -7.19
CA SER A 178 -0.36 4.58 -7.11
C SER A 178 1.03 5.19 -7.02
N SER A 179 1.97 4.54 -6.33
CA SER A 179 3.35 5.03 -6.22
C SER A 179 4.09 4.96 -7.56
N TYR A 180 3.97 3.84 -8.29
CA TYR A 180 4.51 3.71 -9.64
C TYR A 180 3.87 4.74 -10.57
N GLN A 181 2.54 4.86 -10.54
CA GLN A 181 1.83 5.82 -11.37
C GLN A 181 2.25 7.27 -11.10
N ALA A 182 2.49 7.64 -9.84
CA ALA A 182 2.97 8.97 -9.50
C ALA A 182 4.37 9.23 -10.06
N VAL A 183 5.28 8.25 -9.97
CA VAL A 183 6.62 8.37 -10.58
C VAL A 183 6.53 8.45 -12.10
N GLU A 184 5.67 7.67 -12.75
CA GLU A 184 5.49 7.78 -14.20
C GLU A 184 4.82 9.11 -14.61
N ASN A 185 3.98 9.69 -13.77
CA ASN A 185 3.45 11.04 -14.00
C ASN A 185 4.57 12.09 -13.96
N LEU A 186 5.50 12.00 -12.99
CA LEU A 186 6.70 12.84 -12.95
C LEU A 186 7.54 12.66 -14.23
N ARG A 187 7.74 11.41 -14.68
CA ARG A 187 8.48 11.11 -15.91
C ARG A 187 7.88 11.81 -17.14
N ASN A 188 6.56 12.00 -17.13
CA ASN A 188 5.83 12.72 -18.18
C ASN A 188 5.78 14.24 -17.98
N GLY A 189 6.61 14.80 -17.10
CA GLY A 189 6.80 16.23 -16.92
C GLY A 189 5.81 16.90 -15.97
N MET A 190 5.02 16.14 -15.22
CA MET A 190 4.18 16.71 -14.15
C MET A 190 5.03 17.12 -12.95
N ASP A 191 4.67 18.21 -12.28
CA ASP A 191 5.24 18.51 -10.97
C ASP A 191 4.75 17.51 -9.89
N PRO A 192 5.43 17.39 -8.74
CA PRO A 192 5.05 16.42 -7.70
C PRO A 192 3.61 16.50 -7.19
N ILE A 193 3.02 17.69 -7.09
CA ILE A 193 1.63 17.87 -6.65
C ILE A 193 0.67 17.41 -7.74
N GLN A 194 0.94 17.78 -9.00
CA GLN A 194 0.16 17.29 -10.14
C GLN A 194 0.23 15.77 -10.28
N ALA A 195 1.44 15.21 -10.17
CA ALA A 195 1.69 13.77 -10.25
C ALA A 195 0.92 12.99 -9.17
N ALA A 196 0.94 13.48 -7.93
CA ALA A 196 0.18 12.92 -6.80
C ALA A 196 -1.33 12.95 -7.06
N ASN A 197 -1.87 14.11 -7.45
CA ASN A 197 -3.31 14.27 -7.72
C ASN A 197 -3.77 13.43 -8.90
N ALA A 198 -3.00 13.35 -9.98
CA ALA A 198 -3.34 12.54 -11.14
C ALA A 198 -3.38 11.04 -10.82
N ALA A 199 -2.45 10.55 -9.99
CA ALA A 199 -2.44 9.17 -9.51
C ALA A 199 -3.70 8.84 -8.69
N LEU A 200 -4.05 9.70 -7.72
CA LEU A 200 -5.24 9.50 -6.87
C LEU A 200 -6.55 9.75 -7.62
N GLY A 201 -6.55 10.61 -8.64
CA GLY A 201 -7.71 10.88 -9.49
C GLY A 201 -8.29 9.62 -10.14
N ARG A 202 -7.44 8.65 -10.51
CA ARG A 202 -7.88 7.35 -11.04
C ARG A 202 -8.62 6.52 -10.00
N ILE A 203 -8.18 6.59 -8.74
CA ILE A 203 -8.77 5.86 -7.62
C ILE A 203 -10.13 6.45 -7.30
N ILE A 204 -10.23 7.76 -7.03
CA ILE A 204 -11.49 8.38 -6.59
C ILE A 204 -12.63 8.27 -7.63
N ARG A 205 -12.30 8.27 -8.93
CA ARG A 205 -13.30 8.04 -9.99
C ARG A 205 -13.91 6.64 -9.96
N LYS A 206 -13.16 5.64 -9.50
CA LYS A 206 -13.61 4.24 -9.48
C LYS A 206 -14.07 3.78 -8.10
N TYR A 207 -13.44 4.28 -7.04
CA TYR A 207 -13.67 3.98 -5.64
C TYR A 207 -13.82 5.30 -4.88
N PRO A 208 -15.00 5.95 -4.98
CA PRO A 208 -15.27 7.29 -4.45
C PRO A 208 -15.05 7.43 -2.94
N LYS A 209 -15.16 6.32 -2.20
CA LYS A 209 -15.00 6.29 -0.74
C LYS A 209 -13.59 5.89 -0.28
N ALA A 210 -12.67 5.61 -1.20
CA ALA A 210 -11.33 5.17 -0.84
C ALA A 210 -10.59 6.25 -0.05
N GLN A 211 -9.92 5.85 1.02
CA GLN A 211 -9.07 6.70 1.84
C GLN A 211 -7.61 6.40 1.51
N VAL A 212 -6.94 7.35 0.88
CA VAL A 212 -5.56 7.18 0.37
C VAL A 212 -4.78 8.47 0.58
N GLY A 213 -3.52 8.37 0.99
CA GLY A 213 -2.55 9.45 0.96
C GLY A 213 -1.33 9.03 0.14
N ILE A 214 -0.69 9.99 -0.53
CA ILE A 214 0.57 9.76 -1.24
C ILE A 214 1.48 10.98 -1.09
N VAL A 215 2.77 10.72 -0.89
CA VAL A 215 3.85 11.72 -0.98
C VAL A 215 4.70 11.42 -2.21
N VAL A 216 5.20 12.46 -2.85
CA VAL A 216 5.98 12.40 -4.10
C VAL A 216 7.16 13.36 -3.97
N LEU A 217 8.34 12.92 -4.40
CA LEU A 217 9.60 13.66 -4.43
C LEU A 217 10.24 13.47 -5.80
N ASP A 218 10.51 14.54 -6.54
CA ASP A 218 11.27 14.45 -7.80
C ASP A 218 12.78 14.49 -7.55
N ILE A 219 13.58 14.16 -8.57
CA ILE A 219 15.04 14.11 -8.45
C ILE A 219 15.70 15.47 -8.23
N HIS A 220 14.98 16.57 -8.48
CA HIS A 220 15.44 17.93 -8.23
C HIS A 220 15.16 18.39 -6.79
N GLY A 221 14.52 17.55 -5.97
CA GLY A 221 14.18 17.84 -4.59
C GLY A 221 12.86 18.60 -4.42
N ASN A 222 12.08 18.80 -5.49
CA ASN A 222 10.72 19.30 -5.34
C ASN A 222 9.82 18.18 -4.81
N TYR A 223 8.87 18.54 -3.96
CA TYR A 223 8.00 17.58 -3.31
C TYR A 223 6.53 17.99 -3.36
N GLY A 224 5.65 17.01 -3.23
CA GLY A 224 4.21 17.20 -3.25
C GLY A 224 3.49 16.05 -2.57
N ALA A 225 2.23 16.26 -2.23
CA ALA A 225 1.40 15.23 -1.63
C ALA A 225 -0.06 15.46 -2.01
N ALA A 226 -0.84 14.37 -2.01
CA ALA A 226 -2.27 14.39 -2.22
C ALA A 226 -2.95 13.36 -1.34
N CYS A 227 -4.24 13.54 -1.07
CA CYS A 227 -5.02 12.56 -0.34
C CYS A 227 -6.51 12.58 -0.70
N LEU A 228 -7.18 11.46 -0.44
CA LEU A 228 -8.59 11.21 -0.67
C LEU A 228 -9.28 10.89 0.65
N ASN A 229 -10.41 11.55 0.94
CA ASN A 229 -11.35 11.19 2.01
C ASN A 229 -10.75 10.98 3.43
N ILE A 230 -9.55 11.49 3.74
CA ILE A 230 -9.00 11.46 5.11
C ILE A 230 -9.49 12.72 5.83
N ASP A 231 -10.43 12.54 6.75
CA ASP A 231 -10.97 13.62 7.58
C ASP A 231 -9.85 14.41 8.23
N GLY A 232 -9.97 15.74 8.34
CA GLY A 232 -8.94 16.59 8.95
C GLY A 232 -7.59 16.65 8.22
N GLY A 233 -7.48 16.09 7.02
CA GLY A 233 -6.31 16.19 6.15
C GLY A 233 -5.22 15.14 6.38
N PHE A 234 -4.26 15.11 5.46
CA PHE A 234 -3.11 14.20 5.44
C PHE A 234 -1.84 14.94 5.82
N PRO A 235 -1.27 14.68 7.02
CA PRO A 235 -0.03 15.29 7.43
C PRO A 235 1.18 14.57 6.81
N PHE A 236 2.20 15.32 6.43
CA PHE A 236 3.52 14.80 6.08
C PHE A 236 4.61 15.71 6.60
N ILE A 237 5.83 15.18 6.71
CA ILE A 237 6.99 15.90 7.25
C ILE A 237 8.06 15.95 6.17
N VAL A 238 8.67 17.12 5.99
CA VAL A 238 9.82 17.32 5.12
C VAL A 238 10.99 17.79 5.97
N ARG A 239 12.18 17.27 5.65
CA ARG A 239 13.43 17.72 6.23
C ARG A 239 14.45 17.85 5.11
N SER A 240 15.03 19.03 4.97
CA SER A 240 16.15 19.30 4.07
C SER A 240 17.37 19.75 4.88
N LEU A 241 18.56 19.71 4.28
CA LEU A 241 19.77 20.28 4.92
C LEU A 241 19.79 21.81 4.87
N ALA A 242 19.01 22.42 3.97
CA ALA A 242 18.88 23.86 3.85
C ALA A 242 18.01 24.47 4.97
N GLU A 243 17.08 23.68 5.53
CA GLU A 243 16.22 24.06 6.64
C GLU A 243 16.76 23.47 7.95
N SER A 244 17.01 24.32 8.95
CA SER A 244 17.51 23.88 10.27
C SER A 244 16.48 23.09 11.08
N GLN A 245 15.20 23.18 10.73
CA GLN A 245 14.09 22.49 11.37
C GLN A 245 13.27 21.71 10.35
N GLN A 246 12.64 20.62 10.78
CA GLN A 246 11.67 19.91 9.95
C GLN A 246 10.42 20.76 9.74
N SER A 247 9.88 20.74 8.53
CA SER A 247 8.61 21.39 8.20
C SER A 247 7.48 20.35 8.20
N LYS A 248 6.43 20.62 8.99
CA LYS A 248 5.22 19.80 9.01
C LYS A 248 4.19 20.44 8.09
N HIS A 249 3.70 19.66 7.14
CA HIS A 249 2.73 20.07 6.15
C HIS A 249 1.42 19.31 6.37
N LEU A 250 0.29 19.94 6.01
CA LEU A 250 -1.03 19.32 6.07
C LEU A 250 -1.74 19.55 4.74
N VAL A 251 -2.05 18.47 4.04
CA VAL A 251 -2.79 18.52 2.78
C VAL A 251 -4.28 18.37 3.04
N LYS A 252 -5.10 19.25 2.47
CA LYS A 252 -6.55 19.07 2.44
C LYS A 252 -6.90 17.98 1.44
N CYS A 253 -7.61 16.94 1.88
CA CYS A 253 -7.97 15.82 1.02
C CYS A 253 -9.16 16.15 0.13
N VAL A 254 -9.09 15.64 -1.11
CA VAL A 254 -10.19 15.73 -2.05
C VAL A 254 -11.26 14.70 -1.66
N SER A 255 -12.51 15.13 -1.70
CA SER A 255 -13.69 14.30 -1.45
C SER A 255 -14.52 14.18 -2.73
N THR A 256 -15.35 13.14 -2.83
CA THR A 256 -16.25 13.04 -4.00
C THR A 256 -17.34 14.09 -4.04
N SER A 257 -17.64 14.76 -2.93
CA SER A 257 -18.48 15.97 -2.94
C SER A 257 -17.84 17.12 -3.74
N ASP A 258 -16.52 17.08 -3.98
CA ASP A 258 -15.82 18.09 -4.78
C ASP A 258 -15.84 17.76 -6.29
N PHE A 259 -16.29 16.57 -6.67
CA PHE A 259 -16.40 16.15 -8.07
C PHE A 259 -17.86 16.21 -8.55
N ASP A 260 -18.17 17.20 -9.38
CA ASP A 260 -19.48 17.29 -10.03
C ASP A 260 -19.67 16.08 -10.96
N SER A 261 -20.72 15.30 -10.69
CA SER A 261 -21.09 14.05 -11.36
C SER A 261 -21.20 14.16 -12.90
N ASN A 262 -21.38 15.36 -13.43
CA ASN A 262 -21.44 15.63 -14.87
C ASN A 262 -20.07 15.64 -15.58
N SER A 263 -18.96 15.79 -14.85
CA SER A 263 -17.60 15.78 -15.43
C SER A 263 -17.03 14.37 -15.65
N ILE A 264 -17.68 13.34 -15.06
CA ILE A 264 -17.12 11.98 -14.94
C ILE A 264 -17.59 11.05 -16.08
N LEU A 265 -18.61 11.43 -16.87
CA LEU A 265 -19.26 10.52 -17.83
C LEU A 265 -18.88 10.71 -19.32
N SER A 266 -17.95 11.60 -19.69
CA SER A 266 -17.67 11.87 -21.11
C SER A 266 -16.72 10.90 -21.84
N ILE A 267 -16.26 9.81 -21.20
CA ILE A 267 -15.41 8.81 -21.87
C ILE A 267 -16.00 7.43 -21.67
N ARG A 268 -17.06 7.11 -22.41
CA ARG A 268 -17.48 5.74 -22.74
C ARG A 268 -18.56 5.76 -23.83
N SER A 269 -18.14 6.06 -25.06
CA SER A 269 -18.76 5.51 -26.27
C SER A 269 -17.70 4.65 -26.94
N ASP A 270 -18.06 3.43 -27.32
CA ASP A 270 -17.23 2.41 -28.00
C ASP A 270 -16.47 1.41 -27.11
N LEU A 271 -17.20 0.68 -26.27
CA LEU A 271 -16.75 -0.65 -25.81
C LEU A 271 -17.00 -1.67 -26.93
N ARG A 272 -15.99 -1.90 -27.77
CA ARG A 272 -15.89 -3.16 -28.54
C ARG A 272 -15.28 -4.21 -27.62
N LEU A 273 -16.05 -5.27 -27.33
CA LEU A 273 -15.58 -6.44 -26.60
C LEU A 273 -14.41 -7.06 -27.38
N THR A 274 -13.18 -6.79 -26.94
CA THR A 274 -11.95 -7.28 -27.57
C THR A 274 -11.32 -8.29 -26.64
N PHE A 275 -11.29 -9.56 -27.04
CA PHE A 275 -10.57 -10.61 -26.30
C PHE A 275 -9.15 -10.71 -26.85
N LEU A 276 -8.15 -10.46 -26.01
CA LEU A 276 -6.75 -10.75 -26.31
C LEU A 276 -6.34 -11.93 -25.42
N ILE A 277 -6.21 -13.12 -26.00
CA ILE A 277 -5.66 -14.30 -25.31
C ILE A 277 -4.19 -14.41 -25.71
N THR A 278 -3.29 -14.16 -24.76
CA THR A 278 -1.85 -14.32 -24.96
C THR A 278 -1.33 -15.44 -24.06
N PHE A 279 -0.85 -16.53 -24.64
CA PHE A 279 -0.10 -17.55 -23.93
C PHE A 279 1.38 -17.15 -23.86
N PHE A 280 1.89 -16.81 -22.68
CA PHE A 280 3.33 -16.68 -22.45
C PHE A 280 3.88 -18.03 -21.99
N ALA A 281 4.37 -18.84 -22.93
CA ALA A 281 5.19 -20.00 -22.62
C ALA A 281 6.65 -19.57 -22.71
N ILE A 282 7.22 -19.11 -21.59
CA ILE A 282 8.66 -18.91 -21.46
C ILE A 282 9.16 -20.08 -20.59
N PHE A 283 9.74 -21.08 -21.27
CA PHE A 283 10.28 -22.35 -20.74
C PHE A 283 9.28 -23.44 -20.30
N LEU A 284 8.70 -24.12 -21.29
CA LEU A 284 8.37 -25.55 -21.18
C LEU A 284 9.46 -26.34 -21.93
N TYR A 285 10.65 -26.42 -21.33
CA TYR A 285 11.65 -27.42 -21.73
C TYR A 285 12.23 -28.04 -20.45
N GLU A 286 12.18 -29.36 -20.41
CA GLU A 286 12.81 -30.26 -19.42
C GLU A 286 12.22 -30.31 -18.01
N PHE A 287 11.10 -31.03 -17.86
CA PHE A 287 10.92 -31.98 -16.75
C PHE A 287 9.97 -33.09 -17.21
N LEU A 288 10.51 -33.99 -18.03
CA LEU A 288 9.99 -35.33 -18.27
C LEU A 288 11.19 -36.27 -18.24
N PHE A 289 11.61 -36.68 -17.04
CA PHE A 289 12.23 -37.96 -16.72
C PHE A 289 12.08 -38.23 -15.22
#